data_AF-A0A1D7NNA3-F1
#
_entry.id   AF-A0A1D7NNA3-F1
#
_cell.length_a   1.000
_cell.length_b   1.000
_cell.length_c   1.000
_cell.angle_alpha   90.00
_cell.angle_beta   90.00
_cell.angle_gamma   90.00
#
_symmetry.space_group_name_H-M   'P 1'
#
loop_
_entity.id
_entity.type
_entity.pdbx_description
1 polymer ?
#
loop_
_entity_poly.entity_id
_entity_poly.type
_entity_poly.pdbx_seq_one_letter_code
_entity_poly.pdbx_strand_id
1 'polypeptide(L)'
;MFYLHIPKTGGQTLARRLASAYPPGRSHLQVDQFSYPDDGMAFDACLAAHDFVEAHVTGELLQGRAIPDLLVTVRDPVAQIMSNFRHIRREPHRRLSRAARELDAGTFFDHFGDFFADFQTRYLLSAFFPLAIEEQRRDYWPWVLRRLPQVLERIRWLVPTERIDAFVPLWESETGRCVAERDYATNHAPDDDLDLAALEAAIRARPALFALDNMLHQYAHSQFAAWAEDMCERAVPWSYPANASRVFSDNAGGVWLRRGWYPAEPTTLGTGNWAGPSRRSDIAVRRGAGQTTLAFEVMVINGITFADITAHDARSFDPLPLQREAVAEDHWRYRIDLSALPLQCDIALMVPDCFAAINVFPEGEDGGLERRSFLAGGWSLSEVPVARAAPMAAADALPPFEALPAE
;
A
#
# COMPACT_ATOMS: atom_id res chain seq x y z
N MET A 1 21.21 -3.88 -7.94
CA MET A 1 19.79 -3.47 -8.03
C MET A 1 19.58 -2.60 -9.24
N PHE A 2 18.55 -2.88 -10.05
CA PHE A 2 18.16 -2.03 -11.17
C PHE A 2 16.75 -1.49 -10.94
N TYR A 3 16.59 -0.18 -11.04
CA TYR A 3 15.32 0.50 -10.95
C TYR A 3 14.88 0.94 -12.35
N LEU A 4 13.89 0.23 -12.90
CA LEU A 4 13.20 0.64 -14.12
C LEU A 4 12.24 1.77 -13.77
N HIS A 5 12.67 2.99 -14.04
CA HIS A 5 11.91 4.19 -13.71
C HIS A 5 10.91 4.49 -14.82
N ILE A 6 9.62 4.34 -14.51
CA ILE A 6 8.53 4.77 -15.40
C ILE A 6 8.37 6.29 -15.27
N PRO A 7 8.31 7.06 -16.37
CA PRO A 7 8.15 8.51 -16.26
C PRO A 7 6.92 8.92 -15.43
N LYS A 8 7.14 9.91 -14.54
CA LYS A 8 6.12 10.59 -13.70
C LYS A 8 5.52 9.76 -12.55
N THR A 9 6.23 8.73 -12.11
CA THR A 9 5.84 7.90 -10.95
C THR A 9 6.68 8.18 -9.70
N GLY A 10 7.03 9.44 -9.45
CA GLY A 10 7.86 9.84 -8.30
C GLY A 10 9.29 9.29 -8.28
N GLY A 11 9.78 8.75 -9.40
CA GLY A 11 10.99 7.93 -9.39
C GLY A 11 12.28 8.69 -9.13
N GLN A 12 12.38 9.97 -9.49
CA GLN A 12 13.55 10.78 -9.13
C GLN A 12 13.71 10.92 -7.61
N THR A 13 12.60 11.07 -6.88
CA THR A 13 12.62 11.12 -5.42
C THR A 13 13.16 9.80 -4.88
N LEU A 14 12.53 8.68 -5.24
CA LEU A 14 12.93 7.36 -4.73
C LEU A 14 14.37 7.02 -5.12
N ALA A 15 14.77 7.26 -6.36
CA ALA A 15 16.10 6.94 -6.87
C ALA A 15 17.19 7.65 -6.08
N ARG A 16 17.03 8.94 -5.76
CA ARG A 16 18.01 9.69 -4.96
C ARG A 16 18.10 9.17 -3.52
N ARG A 17 16.94 8.90 -2.89
CA ARG A 17 16.92 8.29 -1.55
C ARG A 17 17.67 6.97 -1.54
N LEU A 18 17.37 6.05 -2.46
CA LEU A 18 18.04 4.74 -2.54
C LEU A 18 19.51 4.87 -2.92
N ALA A 19 19.87 5.74 -3.85
CA ALA A 19 21.26 5.97 -4.26
C ALA A 19 22.15 6.42 -3.08
N SER A 20 21.59 7.18 -2.13
CA SER A 20 22.30 7.63 -0.93
C SER A 20 22.71 6.49 0.02
N ALA A 21 22.12 5.29 -0.14
CA ALA A 21 22.44 4.11 0.64
C ALA A 21 23.60 3.28 0.07
N TYR A 22 24.25 3.75 -0.99
CA TYR A 22 25.39 3.09 -1.62
C TYR A 22 26.65 3.97 -1.53
N PRO A 23 27.85 3.38 -1.54
CA PRO A 23 29.09 4.15 -1.54
C PRO A 23 29.18 5.12 -2.72
N PRO A 24 29.88 6.26 -2.58
CA PRO A 24 30.09 7.19 -3.68
C PRO A 24 30.65 6.49 -4.93
N GLY A 25 30.06 6.75 -6.09
CA GLY A 25 30.43 6.13 -7.36
C GLY A 25 29.91 4.69 -7.57
N ARG A 26 29.14 4.13 -6.62
CA ARG A 26 28.47 2.83 -6.78
C ARG A 26 27.00 2.93 -7.19
N SER A 27 26.50 4.15 -7.37
CA SER A 27 25.15 4.44 -7.86
C SER A 27 25.22 5.18 -9.19
N HIS A 28 24.35 4.81 -10.13
CA HIS A 28 24.18 5.49 -11.41
C HIS A 28 22.72 5.92 -11.60
N LEU A 29 22.50 7.23 -11.68
CA LEU A 29 21.19 7.82 -11.99
C LEU A 29 21.21 8.33 -13.42
N GLN A 30 20.65 7.56 -14.35
CA GLN A 30 20.68 7.89 -15.76
C GLN A 30 19.80 9.13 -16.02
N VAL A 31 20.40 10.18 -16.58
CA VAL A 31 19.66 11.39 -16.96
C VAL A 31 18.83 11.17 -18.22
N ASP A 32 19.35 10.37 -19.16
CA ASP A 32 18.70 10.04 -20.42
C ASP A 32 18.01 8.65 -20.35
N GLN A 33 17.90 7.98 -21.48
CA GLN A 33 17.32 6.63 -21.59
C GLN A 33 18.31 5.66 -22.23
N PHE A 34 18.22 4.39 -21.87
CA PHE A 34 18.83 3.31 -22.67
C PHE A 34 17.81 2.83 -23.70
N SER A 35 18.25 2.61 -24.93
CA SER A 35 17.40 2.26 -26.07
C SER A 35 17.90 0.99 -26.75
N TYR A 36 17.00 0.01 -26.91
CA TYR A 36 17.28 -1.18 -27.71
C TYR A 36 17.15 -0.85 -29.22
N PRO A 37 18.03 -1.38 -30.09
CA PRO A 37 19.13 -2.31 -29.81
C PRO A 37 20.46 -1.63 -29.43
N ASP A 38 20.56 -0.31 -29.61
CA ASP A 38 21.85 0.40 -29.65
C ASP A 38 22.61 0.39 -28.32
N ASP A 39 21.90 0.44 -27.19
CA ASP A 39 22.50 0.62 -25.87
C ASP A 39 22.70 -0.69 -25.09
N GLY A 40 22.47 -1.86 -25.70
CA GLY A 40 22.54 -3.16 -25.01
C GLY A 40 23.86 -3.38 -24.26
N MET A 41 24.99 -3.14 -24.92
CA MET A 41 26.32 -3.28 -24.30
C MET A 41 26.59 -2.23 -23.22
N ALA A 42 26.17 -0.99 -23.44
CA ALA A 42 26.36 0.10 -22.49
C ALA A 42 25.55 -0.13 -21.20
N PHE A 43 24.32 -0.64 -21.35
CA PHE A 43 23.47 -1.04 -20.25
C PHE A 43 24.10 -2.17 -19.41
N ASP A 44 24.58 -3.24 -20.07
CA ASP A 44 25.21 -4.37 -19.38
C ASP A 44 26.50 -3.94 -18.65
N ALA A 45 27.31 -3.08 -19.26
CA ALA A 45 28.49 -2.49 -18.61
C ALA A 45 28.11 -1.62 -17.40
N CYS A 46 27.02 -0.84 -17.49
CA CYS A 46 26.52 -0.02 -16.40
C CYS A 46 26.07 -0.86 -15.20
N LEU A 47 25.31 -1.94 -15.45
CA LEU A 47 24.88 -2.89 -14.41
C LEU A 47 26.06 -3.60 -13.74
N ALA A 48 27.14 -3.89 -14.47
CA ALA A 48 28.33 -4.51 -13.90
C ALA A 48 29.17 -3.54 -13.06
N ALA A 49 29.17 -2.25 -13.41
CA ALA A 49 29.97 -1.23 -12.75
C ALA A 49 29.36 -0.70 -11.44
N HIS A 50 28.03 -0.74 -11.30
CA HIS A 50 27.30 -0.11 -10.20
C HIS A 50 26.47 -1.09 -9.39
N ASP A 51 26.29 -0.80 -8.10
CA ASP A 51 25.44 -1.59 -7.20
C ASP A 51 23.96 -1.17 -7.32
N PHE A 52 23.72 0.09 -7.70
CA PHE A 52 22.41 0.64 -7.99
C PHE A 52 22.42 1.39 -9.32
N VAL A 53 21.50 1.04 -10.20
CA VAL A 53 21.28 1.75 -11.46
C VAL A 53 19.81 2.11 -11.54
N GLU A 54 19.51 3.39 -11.74
CA GLU A 54 18.20 3.87 -12.14
C GLU A 54 18.26 4.35 -13.58
N ALA A 55 17.29 3.95 -14.40
CA ALA A 55 17.18 4.45 -15.75
C ALA A 55 15.78 4.33 -16.33
N HIS A 56 15.53 5.19 -17.31
CA HIS A 56 14.53 4.98 -18.33
C HIS A 56 15.04 3.98 -19.39
N VAL A 57 14.16 3.10 -19.86
CA VAL A 57 14.45 2.11 -20.90
C VAL A 57 13.41 2.23 -22.02
N THR A 58 13.85 2.08 -23.27
CA THR A 58 12.98 1.95 -24.44
C THR A 58 13.34 0.72 -25.26
N GLY A 59 12.32 0.10 -25.83
CA GLY A 59 12.45 -1.20 -26.50
C GLY A 59 12.76 -2.34 -25.53
N GLU A 60 12.89 -3.54 -26.08
CA GLU A 60 12.98 -4.82 -25.36
C GLU A 60 14.34 -5.07 -24.69
N LEU A 61 14.96 -4.02 -24.12
CA LEU A 61 16.29 -4.05 -23.54
C LEU A 61 16.42 -5.05 -22.39
N LEU A 62 15.36 -5.35 -21.64
CA LEU A 62 15.38 -6.32 -20.54
C LEU A 62 15.00 -7.75 -20.99
N GLN A 63 14.77 -7.96 -22.29
CA GLN A 63 14.49 -9.28 -22.84
C GLN A 63 15.70 -10.21 -22.63
N GLY A 64 15.44 -11.39 -22.08
CA GLY A 64 16.48 -12.40 -21.80
C GLY A 64 17.47 -12.07 -20.68
N ARG A 65 17.41 -10.89 -20.06
CA ARG A 65 18.32 -10.47 -18.99
C ARG A 65 17.79 -10.85 -17.60
N ALA A 66 18.56 -11.60 -16.83
CA ALA A 66 18.21 -11.88 -15.43
C ALA A 66 18.59 -10.70 -14.54
N ILE A 67 17.58 -9.99 -14.01
CA ILE A 67 17.77 -8.87 -13.07
C ILE A 67 17.06 -9.25 -11.76
N PRO A 68 17.77 -9.85 -10.80
CA PRO A 68 17.14 -10.39 -9.59
C PRO A 68 16.54 -9.31 -8.69
N ASP A 69 17.16 -8.13 -8.68
CA ASP A 69 16.76 -6.98 -7.86
C ASP A 69 16.15 -5.89 -8.75
N LEU A 70 15.07 -6.24 -9.45
CA LEU A 70 14.30 -5.31 -10.26
C LEU A 70 13.29 -4.55 -9.39
N LEU A 71 13.47 -3.24 -9.33
CA LEU A 71 12.53 -2.30 -8.73
C LEU A 71 11.74 -1.59 -9.85
N VAL A 72 10.45 -1.40 -9.64
CA VAL A 72 9.57 -0.60 -10.50
C VAL A 72 8.65 0.23 -9.62
N THR A 73 8.39 1.48 -10.02
CA THR A 73 7.35 2.30 -9.41
C THR A 73 6.21 2.52 -10.37
N VAL A 74 4.99 2.53 -9.84
CA VAL A 74 3.77 2.90 -10.56
C VAL A 74 3.04 4.00 -9.80
N ARG A 75 2.11 4.69 -10.42
CA ARG A 75 1.32 5.76 -9.81
C ARG A 75 -0.15 5.58 -10.16
N ASP A 76 -1.05 6.17 -9.37
CA ASP A 76 -2.42 6.39 -9.83
C ASP A 76 -2.40 6.94 -11.26
N PRO A 77 -3.06 6.27 -12.23
CA PRO A 77 -2.86 6.60 -13.61
C PRO A 77 -3.44 7.96 -13.99
N VAL A 78 -4.50 8.42 -13.32
CA VAL A 78 -5.02 9.77 -13.57
C VAL A 78 -3.98 10.80 -13.11
N ALA A 79 -3.42 10.64 -11.92
CA ALA A 79 -2.36 11.51 -11.41
C ALA A 79 -1.08 11.45 -12.28
N GLN A 80 -0.76 10.28 -12.82
CA GLN A 80 0.36 10.09 -13.76
C GLN A 80 0.12 10.87 -15.06
N ILE A 81 -1.06 10.74 -15.67
CA ILE A 81 -1.44 11.43 -16.90
C ILE A 81 -1.44 12.94 -16.68
N MET A 82 -2.01 13.42 -15.57
CA MET A 82 -1.99 14.85 -15.20
C MET A 82 -0.55 15.37 -15.06
N SER A 83 0.30 14.62 -14.36
CA SER A 83 1.72 14.99 -14.18
C SER A 83 2.48 15.04 -15.50
N ASN A 84 2.20 14.09 -16.40
CA ASN A 84 2.80 14.04 -17.73
C ASN A 84 2.28 15.18 -18.64
N PHE A 85 0.98 15.47 -18.60
CA PHE A 85 0.37 16.60 -19.31
C PHE A 85 1.00 17.94 -18.89
N ARG A 86 1.09 18.21 -17.58
CA ARG A 86 1.76 19.42 -17.05
C ARG A 86 3.22 19.51 -17.48
N HIS A 87 3.92 18.38 -17.52
CA HIS A 87 5.30 18.33 -18.01
C HIS A 87 5.44 18.63 -19.51
N ILE A 88 4.54 18.10 -20.35
CA ILE A 88 4.51 18.42 -21.78
C ILE A 88 4.21 19.92 -21.97
N ARG A 89 3.24 20.45 -21.22
CA ARG A 89 2.84 21.86 -21.27
C ARG A 89 3.99 22.78 -20.87
N ARG A 90 4.82 22.43 -19.88
CA ARG A 90 5.93 23.31 -19.44
C ARG A 90 7.17 23.26 -20.34
N GLU A 91 7.42 22.16 -21.05
CA GLU A 91 8.65 21.97 -21.85
C GLU A 91 8.45 22.34 -23.33
N PRO A 92 8.91 23.51 -23.79
CA PRO A 92 8.58 24.02 -25.13
C PRO A 92 9.14 23.16 -26.26
N HIS A 93 10.19 22.39 -26.00
CA HIS A 93 10.84 21.50 -26.96
C HIS A 93 10.09 20.18 -27.15
N ARG A 94 9.08 19.88 -26.32
CA ARG A 94 8.24 18.67 -26.49
C ARG A 94 7.29 18.88 -27.66
N ARG A 95 7.18 17.86 -28.52
CA ARG A 95 6.33 17.87 -29.73
C ARG A 95 4.88 18.29 -29.47
N LEU A 96 4.32 17.91 -28.32
CA LEU A 96 2.93 18.20 -27.94
C LEU A 96 2.77 19.47 -27.09
N SER A 97 3.85 20.19 -26.77
CA SER A 97 3.81 21.33 -25.85
C SER A 97 2.88 22.44 -26.34
N ARG A 98 2.93 22.75 -27.64
CA ARG A 98 2.05 23.75 -28.26
C ARG A 98 0.57 23.37 -28.12
N ALA A 99 0.22 22.13 -28.50
CA ALA A 99 -1.14 21.65 -28.40
C ALA A 99 -1.65 21.64 -26.95
N ALA A 100 -0.81 21.22 -25.99
CA ALA A 100 -1.13 21.21 -24.56
C ALA A 100 -1.32 22.61 -23.94
N ARG A 101 -0.82 23.68 -24.60
CA ARG A 101 -1.01 25.07 -24.19
C ARG A 101 -2.20 25.75 -24.87
N GLU A 102 -2.45 25.41 -26.13
CA GLU A 102 -3.43 26.09 -26.98
C GLU A 102 -4.84 25.46 -26.93
N LEU A 103 -4.95 24.18 -26.57
CA LEU A 103 -6.23 23.46 -26.49
C LEU A 103 -6.70 23.34 -25.04
N ASP A 104 -8.02 23.28 -24.85
CA ASP A 104 -8.59 22.81 -23.59
C ASP A 104 -8.31 21.32 -23.38
N ALA A 105 -8.39 20.86 -22.13
CA ALA A 105 -8.04 19.48 -21.77
C ALA A 105 -8.87 18.44 -22.54
N GLY A 106 -10.18 18.68 -22.73
CA GLY A 106 -11.06 17.76 -23.44
C GLY A 106 -10.62 17.58 -24.89
N THR A 107 -10.51 18.70 -25.61
CA THR A 107 -10.07 18.70 -27.02
C THR A 107 -8.67 18.12 -27.19
N PHE A 108 -7.75 18.40 -26.25
CA PHE A 108 -6.41 17.83 -26.28
C PHE A 108 -6.45 16.29 -26.21
N PHE A 109 -7.19 15.72 -25.25
CA PHE A 109 -7.26 14.26 -25.11
C PHE A 109 -8.05 13.57 -26.24
N ASP A 110 -8.99 14.26 -26.88
CA ASP A 110 -9.67 13.72 -28.07
C ASP A 110 -8.72 13.56 -29.27
N HIS A 111 -7.70 14.42 -29.38
CA HIS A 111 -6.74 14.37 -30.48
C HIS A 111 -5.44 13.61 -30.16
N PHE A 112 -5.01 13.63 -28.90
CA PHE A 112 -3.68 13.14 -28.49
C PHE A 112 -3.73 12.10 -27.37
N GLY A 113 -4.93 11.64 -26.98
CA GLY A 113 -5.12 10.67 -25.88
C GLY A 113 -4.33 9.38 -26.03
N ASP A 114 -4.17 8.86 -27.26
CA ASP A 114 -3.43 7.62 -27.54
C ASP A 114 -1.97 7.64 -27.06
N PHE A 115 -1.37 8.83 -26.90
CA PHE A 115 -0.04 8.99 -26.31
C PHE A 115 0.01 8.58 -24.83
N PHE A 116 -1.11 8.73 -24.12
CA PHE A 116 -1.25 8.44 -22.68
C PHE A 116 -1.86 7.08 -22.40
N ALA A 117 -2.51 6.48 -23.40
CA ALA A 117 -3.22 5.22 -23.26
C ALA A 117 -2.33 4.12 -22.68
N ASP A 118 -2.66 3.67 -21.47
CA ASP A 118 -2.01 2.60 -20.71
C ASP A 118 -0.49 2.74 -20.66
N PHE A 119 -0.03 3.98 -20.48
CA PHE A 119 1.38 4.36 -20.59
C PHE A 119 2.29 3.53 -19.68
N GLN A 120 1.92 3.31 -18.41
CA GLN A 120 2.76 2.60 -17.46
C GLN A 120 2.89 1.11 -17.84
N THR A 121 1.77 0.49 -18.20
CA THR A 121 1.71 -0.92 -18.63
C THR A 121 2.48 -1.12 -19.93
N ARG A 122 2.29 -0.25 -20.91
CA ARG A 122 3.01 -0.28 -22.19
C ARG A 122 4.50 -0.07 -21.97
N TYR A 123 4.90 0.92 -21.19
CA TYR A 123 6.29 1.17 -20.86
C TYR A 123 6.94 -0.08 -20.26
N LEU A 124 6.29 -0.67 -19.26
CA LEU A 124 6.75 -1.88 -18.59
C LEU A 124 6.88 -3.05 -19.56
N LEU A 125 5.87 -3.34 -20.38
CA LEU A 125 5.91 -4.43 -21.35
C LEU A 125 6.95 -4.20 -22.46
N SER A 126 7.10 -2.95 -22.91
CA SER A 126 8.05 -2.58 -23.95
C SER A 126 9.49 -2.90 -23.53
N ALA A 127 9.80 -2.81 -22.23
CA ALA A 127 11.12 -3.14 -21.71
C ALA A 127 11.49 -4.62 -21.90
N PHE A 128 10.51 -5.52 -22.09
CA PHE A 128 10.73 -6.97 -22.17
C PHE A 128 10.35 -7.60 -23.51
N PHE A 129 9.53 -6.91 -24.30
CA PHE A 129 8.95 -7.44 -25.53
C PHE A 129 8.88 -6.37 -26.62
N PRO A 130 8.92 -6.76 -27.91
CA PRO A 130 8.86 -5.85 -29.05
C PRO A 130 7.44 -5.25 -29.24
N LEU A 131 7.02 -4.40 -28.31
CA LEU A 131 5.64 -3.90 -28.20
C LEU A 131 5.16 -3.18 -29.47
N ALA A 132 6.05 -2.44 -30.14
CA ALA A 132 5.71 -1.68 -31.36
C ALA A 132 5.20 -2.57 -32.52
N ILE A 133 5.65 -3.83 -32.57
CA ILE A 133 5.16 -4.82 -33.56
C ILE A 133 3.80 -5.34 -33.13
N GLU A 134 3.60 -5.57 -31.83
CA GLU A 134 2.40 -6.20 -31.29
C GLU A 134 1.21 -5.24 -31.21
N GLU A 135 1.43 -3.94 -31.02
CA GLU A 135 0.38 -2.90 -31.03
C GLU A 135 -0.40 -2.84 -32.35
N GLN A 136 0.19 -3.30 -33.45
CA GLN A 136 -0.46 -3.31 -34.76
C GLN A 136 -1.39 -4.51 -34.95
N ARG A 137 -1.43 -5.45 -34.00
CA ARG A 137 -2.15 -6.72 -34.13
C ARG A 137 -3.56 -6.61 -33.55
N ARG A 138 -4.51 -7.32 -34.18
CA ARG A 138 -5.90 -7.39 -33.70
C ARG A 138 -6.04 -8.02 -32.31
N ASP A 139 -5.06 -8.81 -31.88
CA ASP A 139 -5.04 -9.51 -30.60
C ASP A 139 -4.18 -8.83 -29.52
N TYR A 140 -3.90 -7.52 -29.67
CA TYR A 140 -3.09 -6.75 -28.72
C TYR A 140 -3.54 -6.88 -27.25
N TRP A 141 -4.83 -6.71 -26.98
CA TRP A 141 -5.38 -6.81 -25.62
C TRP A 141 -5.18 -8.20 -24.99
N PRO A 142 -5.60 -9.31 -25.65
CA PRO A 142 -5.24 -10.65 -25.20
C PRO A 142 -3.74 -10.89 -25.04
N TRP A 143 -2.90 -10.27 -25.88
CA TRP A 143 -1.45 -10.37 -25.79
C TRP A 143 -0.93 -9.71 -24.51
N VAL A 144 -1.37 -8.49 -24.19
CA VAL A 144 -0.98 -7.77 -22.97
C VAL A 144 -1.35 -8.59 -21.73
N LEU A 145 -2.59 -9.06 -21.63
CA LEU A 145 -3.07 -9.82 -20.47
C LEU A 145 -2.31 -11.13 -20.24
N ARG A 146 -1.79 -11.77 -21.30
CA ARG A 146 -0.95 -12.97 -21.17
C ARG A 146 0.49 -12.67 -20.75
N ARG A 147 1.01 -11.49 -21.09
CA ARG A 147 2.42 -11.11 -20.87
C ARG A 147 2.65 -10.34 -19.59
N LEU A 148 1.68 -9.55 -19.15
CA LEU A 148 1.80 -8.76 -17.93
C LEU A 148 2.16 -9.62 -16.70
N PRO A 149 1.52 -10.77 -16.42
CA PRO A 149 1.93 -11.63 -15.30
C PRO A 149 3.39 -12.07 -15.37
N GLN A 150 3.87 -12.43 -16.57
CA GLN A 150 5.26 -12.88 -16.78
C GLN A 150 6.29 -11.78 -16.47
N VAL A 151 5.92 -10.51 -16.69
CA VAL A 151 6.77 -9.38 -16.34
C VAL A 151 6.70 -9.09 -14.84
N LEU A 152 5.49 -9.11 -14.27
CA LEU A 152 5.27 -8.87 -12.85
C LEU A 152 6.02 -9.88 -11.97
N GLU A 153 6.11 -11.15 -12.40
CA GLU A 153 6.89 -12.21 -11.72
C GLU A 153 8.40 -11.92 -11.67
N ARG A 154 8.91 -11.02 -12.53
CA ARG A 154 10.34 -10.64 -12.55
C ARG A 154 10.64 -9.44 -11.68
N ILE A 155 9.63 -8.73 -11.20
CA ILE A 155 9.78 -7.52 -10.39
C ILE A 155 9.86 -7.94 -8.92
N ARG A 156 10.99 -7.63 -8.28
CA ARG A 156 11.16 -7.90 -6.84
C ARG A 156 10.37 -6.90 -6.00
N TRP A 157 10.46 -5.63 -6.35
CA TRP A 157 9.75 -4.55 -5.65
C TRP A 157 8.90 -3.77 -6.65
N LEU A 158 7.58 -3.83 -6.48
CA LEU A 158 6.62 -3.05 -7.25
C LEU A 158 5.95 -2.05 -6.31
N VAL A 159 6.30 -0.77 -6.46
CA VAL A 159 6.03 0.26 -5.45
C VAL A 159 5.05 1.31 -5.99
N PRO A 160 3.85 1.45 -5.41
CA PRO A 160 3.00 2.59 -5.68
C PRO A 160 3.67 3.89 -5.23
N THR A 161 3.53 4.96 -6.01
CA THR A 161 4.16 6.26 -5.76
C THR A 161 3.72 6.82 -4.39
N GLU A 162 2.47 6.57 -4.02
CA GLU A 162 1.82 6.95 -2.77
C GLU A 162 2.34 6.15 -1.55
N ARG A 163 3.26 5.21 -1.78
CA ARG A 163 3.88 4.35 -0.77
C ARG A 163 5.40 4.46 -0.74
N ILE A 164 6.00 5.40 -1.47
CA ILE A 164 7.47 5.62 -1.46
C ILE A 164 7.98 5.87 -0.04
N ASP A 165 7.29 6.69 0.76
CA ASP A 165 7.72 7.00 2.13
C ASP A 165 7.67 5.77 3.06
N ALA A 166 6.69 4.87 2.85
CA ALA A 166 6.60 3.61 3.58
C ALA A 166 7.60 2.55 3.07
N PHE A 167 7.91 2.57 1.77
CA PHE A 167 8.81 1.61 1.14
C PHE A 167 10.24 1.73 1.67
N VAL A 168 10.78 2.95 1.76
CA VAL A 168 12.18 3.20 2.13
C VAL A 168 12.58 2.50 3.45
N PRO A 169 11.89 2.73 4.59
CA PRO A 169 12.29 2.09 5.86
C PRO A 169 12.13 0.56 5.85
N LEU A 170 11.14 0.03 5.12
CA LEU A 170 10.98 -1.43 4.97
C LEU A 170 12.11 -2.03 4.14
N TRP A 171 12.51 -1.35 3.07
CA TRP A 171 13.64 -1.75 2.23
C TRP A 171 14.98 -1.66 2.97
N GLU A 172 15.19 -0.64 3.81
CA GLU A 172 16.36 -0.55 4.70
C GLU A 172 16.41 -1.77 5.63
N SER A 173 15.26 -2.16 6.21
CA SER A 173 15.15 -3.33 7.08
C SER A 173 15.42 -4.64 6.35
N GLU A 174 14.89 -4.80 5.13
CA GLU A 174 15.11 -5.99 4.30
C GLU A 174 16.58 -6.15 3.86
N THR A 175 17.21 -5.04 3.45
CA THR A 175 18.53 -5.07 2.81
C THR A 175 19.68 -4.80 3.78
N GLY A 176 19.40 -4.32 5.00
CA GLY A 176 20.40 -3.87 5.96
C GLY A 176 21.12 -2.58 5.55
N ARG A 177 20.63 -1.87 4.54
CA ARG A 177 21.20 -0.60 4.06
C ARG A 177 20.60 0.57 4.82
N CYS A 178 21.32 1.70 4.84
CA CYS A 178 20.89 2.93 5.52
C CYS A 178 20.83 4.08 4.51
N VAL A 179 19.67 4.69 4.37
CA VAL A 179 19.39 5.85 3.53
C VAL A 179 19.69 7.12 4.32
N ALA A 180 20.62 7.93 3.82
CA ALA A 180 21.01 9.19 4.44
C ALA A 180 20.01 10.33 4.15
N GLU A 181 19.38 10.33 2.97
CA GLU A 181 18.50 11.41 2.51
C GLU A 181 17.02 11.04 2.64
N ARG A 182 16.45 11.06 3.85
CA ARG A 182 15.05 10.66 4.10
C ARG A 182 14.02 11.68 3.63
N ASP A 183 14.29 12.96 3.87
CA ASP A 183 13.34 14.06 3.60
C ASP A 183 13.43 14.62 2.18
N TYR A 184 14.11 13.93 1.27
CA TYR A 184 14.23 14.38 -0.10
C TYR A 184 12.87 14.28 -0.81
N ALA A 185 12.35 15.40 -1.31
CA ALA A 185 11.16 15.45 -2.16
C ALA A 185 11.37 16.46 -3.31
N THR A 186 11.14 16.04 -4.56
CA THR A 186 11.25 16.91 -5.76
C THR A 186 9.93 17.44 -6.28
N ASN A 187 8.90 17.50 -5.43
CA ASN A 187 7.55 17.89 -5.85
C ASN A 187 7.24 19.35 -5.56
N HIS A 188 7.87 20.26 -6.30
CA HIS A 188 7.31 21.59 -6.51
C HIS A 188 7.09 21.76 -8.01
N ALA A 189 5.93 21.30 -8.48
CA ALA A 189 5.43 21.81 -9.75
C ALA A 189 4.93 23.24 -9.47
N PRO A 190 5.41 24.25 -10.20
CA PRO A 190 4.92 25.62 -10.01
C PRO A 190 3.40 25.66 -10.22
N ASP A 191 2.73 26.58 -9.53
CA ASP A 191 1.33 26.91 -9.83
C ASP A 191 1.24 27.36 -11.28
N ASP A 192 0.71 26.48 -12.11
CA ASP A 192 0.26 26.78 -13.45
C ASP A 192 -1.20 27.24 -13.36
N ASP A 193 -1.59 28.27 -14.13
CA ASP A 193 -2.98 28.76 -14.31
C ASP A 193 -3.88 27.69 -15.00
N LEU A 194 -3.72 26.42 -14.63
CA LEU A 194 -4.42 25.27 -15.15
C LEU A 194 -5.54 24.89 -14.20
N ASP A 195 -6.75 24.80 -14.73
CA ASP A 195 -7.85 24.19 -13.99
C ASP A 195 -7.61 22.68 -13.86
N LEU A 196 -7.08 22.28 -12.69
CA LEU A 196 -6.76 20.88 -12.40
C LEU A 196 -8.01 20.01 -12.30
N ALA A 197 -9.14 20.57 -11.85
CA ALA A 197 -10.39 19.84 -11.74
C ALA A 197 -10.97 19.54 -13.14
N ALA A 198 -10.94 20.53 -14.04
CA ALA A 198 -11.33 20.33 -15.44
C ALA A 198 -10.41 19.33 -16.16
N LEU A 199 -9.10 19.38 -15.90
CA LEU A 199 -8.13 18.40 -16.43
C LEU A 199 -8.45 16.98 -15.96
N GLU A 200 -8.65 16.80 -14.65
CA GLU A 200 -8.99 15.51 -14.06
C GLU A 200 -10.30 14.96 -14.65
N ALA A 201 -11.34 15.80 -14.73
CA ALA A 201 -12.62 15.43 -15.31
C ALA A 201 -12.48 15.00 -16.78
N ALA A 202 -11.67 15.71 -17.57
CA ALA A 202 -11.40 15.36 -18.96
C ALA A 202 -10.71 13.98 -19.08
N ILE A 203 -9.77 13.65 -18.20
CA ILE A 203 -9.11 12.35 -18.19
C ILE A 203 -10.12 11.27 -17.78
N ARG A 204 -10.85 11.47 -16.68
CA ARG A 204 -11.81 10.48 -16.15
C ARG A 204 -12.95 10.15 -17.11
N ALA A 205 -13.34 11.10 -17.96
CA ALA A 205 -14.32 10.85 -19.03
C ALA A 205 -13.84 9.85 -20.10
N ARG A 206 -12.55 9.49 -20.12
CA ARG A 206 -11.91 8.63 -21.12
C ARG A 206 -11.20 7.44 -20.45
N PRO A 207 -11.93 6.48 -19.86
CA PRO A 207 -11.35 5.36 -19.11
C PRO A 207 -10.41 4.47 -19.94
N ALA A 208 -10.57 4.46 -21.27
CA ALA A 208 -9.66 3.77 -22.19
C ALA A 208 -8.21 4.29 -22.15
N LEU A 209 -7.97 5.48 -21.59
CA LEU A 209 -6.62 6.02 -21.40
C LEU A 209 -5.83 5.30 -20.30
N PHE A 210 -6.50 4.59 -19.38
CA PHE A 210 -5.83 4.05 -18.19
C PHE A 210 -6.44 2.74 -17.68
N ALA A 211 -7.13 1.98 -18.53
CA ALA A 211 -7.81 0.76 -18.11
C ALA A 211 -6.83 -0.31 -17.58
N LEU A 212 -5.72 -0.56 -18.28
CA LEU A 212 -4.69 -1.50 -17.85
C LEU A 212 -3.83 -0.91 -16.75
N ASP A 213 -3.53 0.39 -16.82
CA ASP A 213 -2.75 1.04 -15.77
C ASP A 213 -3.49 1.01 -14.42
N ASN A 214 -4.83 1.10 -14.42
CA ASN A 214 -5.63 0.88 -13.22
C ASN A 214 -5.45 -0.54 -12.66
N MET A 215 -5.46 -1.57 -13.52
CA MET A 215 -5.22 -2.95 -13.08
C MET A 215 -3.81 -3.12 -12.52
N LEU A 216 -2.80 -2.57 -13.19
CA LEU A 216 -1.41 -2.57 -12.74
C LEU A 216 -1.25 -1.86 -11.39
N HIS A 217 -1.88 -0.70 -11.24
CA HIS A 217 -1.84 0.09 -10.00
C HIS A 217 -2.49 -0.67 -8.83
N GLN A 218 -3.67 -1.27 -9.03
CA GLN A 218 -4.34 -2.09 -8.00
C GLN A 218 -3.49 -3.31 -7.60
N TYR A 219 -2.89 -3.98 -8.58
CA TYR A 219 -1.97 -5.08 -8.35
C TYR A 219 -0.74 -4.64 -7.55
N ALA A 220 -0.14 -3.50 -7.90
CA ALA A 220 1.00 -2.93 -7.17
C ALA A 220 0.67 -2.63 -5.71
N HIS A 221 -0.51 -2.06 -5.41
CA HIS A 221 -0.94 -1.83 -4.03
C HIS A 221 -1.09 -3.15 -3.25
N SER A 222 -1.68 -4.16 -3.88
CA SER A 222 -1.88 -5.48 -3.25
C SER A 222 -0.55 -6.19 -2.98
N GLN A 223 0.37 -6.20 -3.94
CA GLN A 223 1.70 -6.77 -3.79
C GLN A 223 2.54 -6.02 -2.75
N PHE A 224 2.50 -4.69 -2.78
CA PHE A 224 3.21 -3.87 -1.80
C PHE A 224 2.71 -4.11 -0.38
N ALA A 225 1.38 -4.17 -0.19
CA ALA A 225 0.79 -4.46 1.12
C ALA A 225 1.21 -5.84 1.63
N ALA A 226 1.18 -6.88 0.79
CA ALA A 226 1.61 -8.22 1.17
C ALA A 226 3.10 -8.29 1.52
N TRP A 227 3.95 -7.62 0.76
CA TRP A 227 5.38 -7.53 1.06
C TRP A 227 5.65 -6.75 2.35
N ALA A 228 4.97 -5.62 2.56
CA ALA A 228 5.10 -4.83 3.78
C ALA A 228 4.66 -5.61 5.02
N GLU A 229 3.59 -6.40 4.91
CA GLU A 229 3.15 -7.32 5.97
C GLU A 229 4.23 -8.37 6.28
N ASP A 230 4.79 -9.05 5.27
CA ASP A 230 5.88 -10.03 5.45
C ASP A 230 7.14 -9.39 6.08
N MET A 231 7.50 -8.17 5.69
CA MET A 231 8.62 -7.45 6.31
C MET A 231 8.36 -7.13 7.78
N CYS A 232 7.15 -6.66 8.13
CA CYS A 232 6.76 -6.44 9.51
C CYS A 232 6.78 -7.74 10.33
N GLU A 233 6.35 -8.87 9.75
CA GLU A 233 6.41 -10.17 10.43
C GLU A 233 7.85 -10.62 10.71
N ARG A 234 8.76 -10.44 9.74
CA ARG A 234 10.19 -10.77 9.88
C ARG A 234 10.93 -9.85 10.84
N ALA A 235 10.60 -8.55 10.83
CA ALA A 235 11.20 -7.54 11.70
C ALA A 235 10.75 -7.66 13.17
N VAL A 236 9.76 -8.51 13.47
CA VAL A 236 9.32 -8.83 14.84
C VAL A 236 9.77 -10.24 15.22
N PRO A 237 11.06 -10.47 15.52
CA PRO A 237 11.41 -11.62 16.32
C PRO A 237 10.81 -11.42 17.73
N TRP A 238 10.19 -12.47 18.26
CA TRP A 238 9.59 -12.59 19.60
C TRP A 238 10.50 -12.22 20.79
N SER A 239 11.71 -11.73 20.51
CA SER A 239 12.80 -11.45 21.44
C SER A 239 13.10 -9.96 21.66
N TYR A 240 12.41 -9.01 21.01
CA TYR A 240 12.72 -7.57 21.18
C TYR A 240 11.82 -6.85 22.19
N PRO A 241 12.37 -6.34 23.31
CA PRO A 241 11.60 -5.71 24.38
C PRO A 241 11.39 -4.20 24.18
N ALA A 242 11.32 -3.66 22.95
CA ALA A 242 10.99 -2.23 22.70
C ALA A 242 10.84 -1.88 21.19
N ASN A 243 9.89 -2.48 20.46
CA ASN A 243 9.54 -1.99 19.11
C ASN A 243 8.28 -1.11 19.17
N ALA A 244 8.09 -0.28 18.14
CA ALA A 244 7.00 0.70 18.06
C ALA A 244 5.60 0.08 18.03
N SER A 245 5.50 -1.23 17.75
CA SER A 245 4.25 -1.99 17.79
C SER A 245 3.87 -2.50 19.18
N ARG A 246 4.78 -2.41 20.17
CA ARG A 246 4.50 -2.90 21.52
C ARG A 246 3.63 -1.90 22.27
N VAL A 247 2.42 -2.34 22.60
CA VAL A 247 1.43 -1.53 23.31
C VAL A 247 1.32 -1.87 24.79
N PHE A 248 1.86 -3.01 25.21
CA PHE A 248 1.96 -3.39 26.61
C PHE A 248 3.21 -4.23 26.87
N SER A 249 3.82 -4.05 28.04
CA SER A 249 4.85 -4.94 28.55
C SER A 249 4.94 -4.92 30.06
N ASP A 250 5.26 -6.06 30.64
CA ASP A 250 5.70 -6.20 32.02
C ASP A 250 6.86 -7.20 32.11
N ASN A 251 7.20 -7.65 33.32
CA ASN A 251 8.29 -8.60 33.54
C ASN A 251 8.00 -10.02 33.01
N ALA A 252 6.73 -10.35 32.78
CA ALA A 252 6.28 -11.70 32.42
C ALA A 252 5.85 -11.82 30.95
N GLY A 253 5.55 -10.71 30.28
CA GLY A 253 4.96 -10.71 28.94
C GLY A 253 4.86 -9.36 28.25
N GLY A 254 4.14 -9.35 27.14
CA GLY A 254 3.86 -8.17 26.34
C GLY A 254 2.80 -8.43 25.27
N VAL A 255 2.31 -7.33 24.71
CA VAL A 255 1.32 -7.30 23.63
C VAL A 255 1.87 -6.43 22.51
N TRP A 256 1.83 -6.96 21.30
CA TRP A 256 2.31 -6.30 20.09
C TRP A 256 1.21 -6.26 19.04
N LEU A 257 0.96 -5.08 18.51
CA LEU A 257 0.05 -4.88 17.39
C LEU A 257 0.78 -5.19 16.08
N ARG A 258 0.25 -6.12 15.30
CA ARG A 258 0.85 -6.56 14.04
C ARG A 258 0.08 -5.98 12.85
N ARG A 259 -0.53 -6.85 12.06
CA ARG A 259 -1.26 -6.51 10.85
C ARG A 259 -2.52 -5.70 11.16
N GLY A 260 -2.87 -4.75 10.29
CA GLY A 260 -4.15 -4.04 10.34
C GLY A 260 -4.25 -3.01 11.47
N TRP A 261 -3.11 -2.47 11.92
CA TRP A 261 -3.01 -1.43 12.93
C TRP A 261 -2.24 -0.21 12.42
N TYR A 262 -2.70 0.98 12.79
CA TYR A 262 -2.06 2.25 12.51
C TYR A 262 -1.11 2.68 13.64
N PRO A 263 -0.18 3.62 13.38
CA PRO A 263 0.67 4.21 14.41
C PRO A 263 -0.12 4.77 15.60
N ALA A 264 0.50 4.79 16.77
CA ALA A 264 -0.14 5.27 17.99
C ALA A 264 -0.40 6.79 17.91
N GLU A 265 -1.57 7.21 18.39
CA GLU A 265 -1.96 8.61 18.50
C GLU A 265 -2.35 8.95 19.95
N PRO A 266 -2.19 10.21 20.37
CA PRO A 266 -2.63 10.66 21.67
C PRO A 266 -4.16 10.62 21.76
N THR A 267 -4.67 10.11 22.88
CA THR A 267 -6.09 10.00 23.19
C THR A 267 -6.36 10.57 24.58
N THR A 268 -7.64 10.74 24.93
CA THR A 268 -8.04 11.18 26.29
C THR A 268 -7.64 10.20 27.39
N LEU A 269 -7.33 8.94 27.05
CA LEU A 269 -6.91 7.88 27.97
C LEU A 269 -5.41 7.55 27.86
N GLY A 270 -4.63 8.37 27.16
CA GLY A 270 -3.20 8.16 26.95
C GLY A 270 -2.87 7.94 25.48
N THR A 271 -2.56 6.72 25.07
CA THR A 271 -2.22 6.37 23.68
C THR A 271 -3.14 5.26 23.16
N GLY A 272 -3.53 5.37 21.90
CA GLY A 272 -4.36 4.40 21.21
C GLY A 272 -3.91 4.17 19.77
N ASN A 273 -4.31 3.03 19.21
CA ASN A 273 -4.00 2.63 17.85
C ASN A 273 -5.29 2.31 17.11
N TRP A 274 -5.43 2.87 15.91
CA TRP A 274 -6.56 2.52 15.04
C TRP A 274 -6.37 1.15 14.41
N ALA A 275 -7.45 0.39 14.32
CA ALA A 275 -7.57 -0.82 13.52
C ALA A 275 -8.22 -0.50 12.16
N GLY A 276 -7.86 -1.26 11.11
CA GLY A 276 -8.37 -1.12 9.75
C GLY A 276 -7.25 -0.91 8.71
N PRO A 277 -7.58 -0.73 7.41
CA PRO A 277 -8.92 -0.79 6.81
C PRO A 277 -9.38 -2.24 6.56
N SER A 278 -8.52 -3.23 6.81
CA SER A 278 -8.83 -4.64 6.68
C SER A 278 -9.81 -5.10 7.75
N ARG A 279 -10.61 -6.13 7.43
CA ARG A 279 -11.50 -6.82 8.39
C ARG A 279 -10.77 -7.47 9.55
N ARG A 280 -9.45 -7.62 9.43
CA ARG A 280 -8.59 -8.40 10.31
C ARG A 280 -7.48 -7.50 10.83
N SER A 281 -7.32 -7.50 12.14
CA SER A 281 -6.23 -6.84 12.86
C SER A 281 -5.59 -7.84 13.82
N ASP A 282 -4.30 -8.11 13.63
CA ASP A 282 -3.60 -9.18 14.34
C ASP A 282 -2.82 -8.63 15.54
N ILE A 283 -2.82 -9.41 16.62
CA ILE A 283 -2.17 -9.10 17.89
C ILE A 283 -1.29 -10.28 18.25
N ALA A 284 0.01 -10.05 18.46
CA ALA A 284 0.88 -11.04 19.07
C ALA A 284 0.89 -10.86 20.59
N VAL A 285 0.78 -11.97 21.31
CA VAL A 285 0.80 -12.01 22.78
C VAL A 285 1.86 -12.98 23.26
N ARG A 286 2.73 -12.50 24.15
CA ARG A 286 3.59 -13.34 24.99
C ARG A 286 3.19 -13.10 26.43
N ARG A 287 2.87 -14.16 27.16
CA ARG A 287 2.33 -14.05 28.52
C ARG A 287 3.07 -14.95 29.50
N GLY A 288 3.09 -14.55 30.77
CA GLY A 288 3.47 -15.41 31.89
C GLY A 288 2.44 -16.52 32.10
N ALA A 289 2.83 -17.60 32.78
CA ALA A 289 1.94 -18.75 33.01
C ALA A 289 0.62 -18.40 33.72
N GLY A 290 0.63 -17.39 34.61
CA GLY A 290 -0.55 -16.93 35.34
C GLY A 290 -1.44 -15.93 34.57
N GLN A 291 -0.93 -15.31 33.51
CA GLN A 291 -1.66 -14.29 32.74
C GLN A 291 -2.59 -14.97 31.75
N THR A 292 -3.87 -15.08 32.08
CA THR A 292 -4.86 -15.83 31.29
C THR A 292 -5.75 -14.94 30.43
N THR A 293 -5.70 -13.62 30.60
CA THR A 293 -6.62 -12.70 29.92
C THR A 293 -5.87 -11.53 29.29
N LEU A 294 -6.17 -11.26 28.02
CA LEU A 294 -5.82 -10.01 27.34
C LEU A 294 -6.98 -9.02 27.47
N ALA A 295 -6.70 -7.81 27.96
CA ALA A 295 -7.68 -6.74 28.05
C ALA A 295 -7.24 -5.50 27.26
N PHE A 296 -8.22 -4.79 26.70
CA PHE A 296 -8.05 -3.51 26.01
C PHE A 296 -9.35 -2.71 26.04
N GLU A 297 -9.26 -1.43 25.73
CA GLU A 297 -10.36 -0.48 25.73
C GLU A 297 -10.59 0.05 24.31
N VAL A 298 -11.85 0.12 23.89
CA VAL A 298 -12.28 0.71 22.62
C VAL A 298 -13.04 1.98 22.92
N MET A 299 -12.50 3.10 22.44
CA MET A 299 -13.02 4.45 22.71
C MET A 299 -13.80 5.04 21.54
N VAL A 300 -13.52 4.56 20.33
CA VAL A 300 -14.16 5.05 19.10
C VAL A 300 -14.39 3.87 18.16
N ILE A 301 -15.58 3.82 17.58
CA ILE A 301 -15.97 2.89 16.51
C ILE A 301 -16.44 3.69 15.31
N ASN A 302 -16.27 3.15 14.12
CA ASN A 302 -16.61 3.84 12.89
C ASN A 302 -17.18 2.85 11.87
N GLY A 303 -18.43 3.07 11.45
CA GLY A 303 -19.16 2.18 10.56
C GLY A 303 -19.51 0.81 11.14
N ILE A 304 -19.05 0.49 12.36
CA ILE A 304 -19.37 -0.76 13.07
C ILE A 304 -19.96 -0.44 14.44
N THR A 305 -20.44 -1.47 15.13
CA THR A 305 -20.86 -1.40 16.53
C THR A 305 -19.83 -2.07 17.44
N PHE A 306 -19.87 -1.79 18.74
CA PHE A 306 -19.06 -2.52 19.73
C PHE A 306 -19.36 -4.03 19.72
N ALA A 307 -20.55 -4.45 19.27
CA ALA A 307 -20.90 -5.86 19.19
C ALA A 307 -20.20 -6.59 18.02
N ASP A 308 -19.69 -5.85 17.04
CA ASP A 308 -19.14 -6.40 15.80
C ASP A 308 -17.67 -6.84 15.91
N ILE A 309 -16.97 -6.42 16.95
CA ILE A 309 -15.57 -6.81 17.19
C ILE A 309 -15.54 -8.22 17.79
N THR A 310 -15.09 -9.22 17.04
CA THR A 310 -14.90 -10.60 17.52
C THR A 310 -13.42 -10.95 17.63
N ALA A 311 -13.09 -11.96 18.45
CA ALA A 311 -11.72 -12.41 18.66
C ALA A 311 -11.58 -13.87 18.23
N HIS A 312 -10.49 -14.18 17.53
CA HIS A 312 -10.18 -15.51 17.00
C HIS A 312 -8.71 -15.84 17.23
N ASP A 313 -8.36 -17.12 17.34
CA ASP A 313 -6.97 -17.55 17.19
C ASP A 313 -6.52 -17.25 15.76
N ALA A 314 -5.45 -16.48 15.58
CA ALA A 314 -5.01 -16.05 14.25
C ALA A 314 -4.54 -17.20 13.35
N ARG A 315 -4.21 -18.37 13.93
CA ARG A 315 -3.73 -19.55 13.20
C ARG A 315 -4.85 -20.51 12.79
N SER A 316 -5.67 -20.93 13.76
CA SER A 316 -6.77 -21.88 13.52
C SER A 316 -8.05 -21.18 13.06
N PHE A 317 -8.18 -19.89 13.34
CA PHE A 317 -9.40 -19.09 13.19
C PHE A 317 -10.56 -19.51 14.11
N ASP A 318 -10.30 -20.37 15.08
CA ASP A 318 -11.29 -20.75 16.09
C ASP A 318 -11.67 -19.53 16.95
N PRO A 319 -12.97 -19.34 17.25
CA PRO A 319 -13.42 -18.20 18.03
C PRO A 319 -12.91 -18.27 19.47
N LEU A 320 -12.42 -17.14 19.98
CA LEU A 320 -11.96 -17.00 21.36
C LEU A 320 -13.08 -16.39 22.22
N PRO A 321 -13.24 -16.85 23.48
CA PRO A 321 -14.18 -16.22 24.40
C PRO A 321 -13.82 -14.75 24.61
N LEU A 322 -14.76 -13.86 24.27
CA LEU A 322 -14.63 -12.42 24.39
C LEU A 322 -15.75 -11.86 25.26
N GLN A 323 -15.38 -11.19 26.35
CA GLN A 323 -16.28 -10.40 27.18
C GLN A 323 -16.18 -8.92 26.83
N ARG A 324 -17.30 -8.22 26.94
CA ARG A 324 -17.43 -6.79 26.67
C ARG A 324 -18.15 -6.13 27.85
N GLU A 325 -17.58 -5.06 28.36
CA GLU A 325 -18.11 -4.31 29.50
C GLU A 325 -18.16 -2.83 29.15
N ALA A 326 -19.32 -2.21 29.25
CA ALA A 326 -19.45 -0.76 29.07
C ALA A 326 -18.80 -0.04 30.27
N VAL A 327 -17.83 0.83 29.99
CA VAL A 327 -17.14 1.65 31.00
C VAL A 327 -17.79 3.04 31.09
N ALA A 328 -18.16 3.61 29.95
CA ALA A 328 -18.93 4.85 29.83
C ALA A 328 -19.73 4.86 28.52
N GLU A 329 -20.49 5.93 28.28
CA GLU A 329 -21.11 6.19 26.98
C GLU A 329 -20.01 6.22 25.90
N ASP A 330 -20.14 5.37 24.89
CA ASP A 330 -19.15 5.15 23.81
C ASP A 330 -17.76 4.67 24.23
N HIS A 331 -17.62 4.07 25.42
CA HIS A 331 -16.36 3.49 25.88
C HIS A 331 -16.56 2.08 26.43
N TRP A 332 -15.92 1.11 25.82
CA TRP A 332 -16.06 -0.31 26.15
C TRP A 332 -14.73 -0.98 26.44
N ARG A 333 -14.71 -1.83 27.46
CA ARG A 333 -13.58 -2.70 27.79
C ARG A 333 -13.83 -4.10 27.26
N TYR A 334 -12.81 -4.65 26.61
CA TYR A 334 -12.80 -5.98 26.03
C TYR A 334 -11.85 -6.87 26.81
N ARG A 335 -12.24 -8.13 27.04
CA ARG A 335 -11.41 -9.14 27.70
C ARG A 335 -11.47 -10.45 26.93
N ILE A 336 -10.33 -10.94 26.46
CA ILE A 336 -10.18 -12.18 25.69
C ILE A 336 -9.55 -13.24 26.58
N ASP A 337 -10.19 -14.41 26.67
CA ASP A 337 -9.65 -15.58 27.36
C ASP A 337 -8.54 -16.24 26.52
N LEU A 338 -7.34 -16.31 27.08
CA LEU A 338 -6.16 -16.92 26.49
C LEU A 338 -5.81 -18.28 27.11
N SER A 339 -6.59 -18.77 28.08
CA SER A 339 -6.25 -19.96 28.88
C SER A 339 -6.03 -21.22 28.02
N ALA A 340 -6.75 -21.34 26.91
CA ALA A 340 -6.64 -22.45 25.97
C ALA A 340 -5.48 -22.30 24.96
N LEU A 341 -4.87 -21.12 24.85
CA LEU A 341 -3.82 -20.83 23.89
C LEU A 341 -2.42 -21.03 24.50
N PRO A 342 -1.39 -21.30 23.67
CA PRO A 342 -0.01 -21.32 24.15
C PRO A 342 0.42 -19.98 24.79
N LEU A 343 1.49 -20.00 25.58
CA LEU A 343 2.05 -18.77 26.21
C LEU A 343 2.53 -17.73 25.18
N GLN A 344 2.80 -18.17 23.95
CA GLN A 344 3.06 -17.33 22.79
C GLN A 344 2.01 -17.65 21.74
N CYS A 345 1.15 -16.70 21.45
CA CYS A 345 0.04 -16.88 20.51
C CYS A 345 -0.23 -15.60 19.72
N ASP A 346 -0.95 -15.76 18.62
CA ASP A 346 -1.40 -14.66 17.77
C ASP A 346 -2.94 -14.66 17.80
N ILE A 347 -3.55 -13.50 17.95
CA ILE A 347 -5.00 -13.28 18.04
C ILE A 347 -5.41 -12.40 16.86
N ALA A 348 -6.47 -12.77 16.16
CA ALA A 348 -7.09 -11.94 15.13
C ALA A 348 -8.34 -11.27 15.71
N LEU A 349 -8.37 -9.94 15.71
CA LEU A 349 -9.61 -9.18 15.89
C LEU A 349 -10.28 -9.03 14.54
N MET A 350 -11.55 -9.41 14.47
CA MET A 350 -12.34 -9.40 13.26
C MET A 350 -13.48 -8.40 13.36
N VAL A 351 -13.77 -7.73 12.24
CA VAL A 351 -14.90 -6.81 12.06
C VAL A 351 -15.64 -7.11 10.74
N PRO A 352 -16.93 -6.75 10.61
CA PRO A 352 -17.67 -6.89 9.37
C PRO A 352 -17.12 -5.96 8.28
N ASP A 353 -17.52 -6.22 7.03
CA ASP A 353 -17.25 -5.32 5.91
C ASP A 353 -18.10 -4.05 6.05
N CYS A 354 -17.66 -3.14 6.91
CA CYS A 354 -18.21 -1.80 6.95
C CYS A 354 -17.08 -0.77 7.05
N PHE A 355 -17.07 0.15 6.09
CA PHE A 355 -15.98 1.09 5.86
C PHE A 355 -16.53 2.51 5.94
N ALA A 356 -16.41 3.14 7.10
CA ALA A 356 -16.59 4.57 7.19
C ALA A 356 -15.22 5.26 7.04
N ALA A 357 -15.16 6.29 6.21
CA ALA A 357 -13.95 7.08 6.04
C ALA A 357 -13.79 8.04 7.23
N ILE A 358 -12.58 8.17 7.76
CA ILE A 358 -12.23 9.21 8.72
C ILE A 358 -11.30 10.20 8.02
N ASN A 359 -11.60 11.49 8.13
CA ASN A 359 -10.66 12.54 7.77
C ASN A 359 -9.58 12.59 8.85
N VAL A 360 -8.37 12.14 8.52
CA VAL A 360 -7.27 12.10 9.50
C VAL A 360 -6.53 13.43 9.59
N PHE A 361 -6.75 14.35 8.64
CA PHE A 361 -6.16 15.70 8.66
C PHE A 361 -7.14 16.75 8.14
N PRO A 362 -7.54 17.75 8.94
CA PRO A 362 -8.23 18.94 8.44
C PRO A 362 -7.29 19.96 7.77
N GLU A 363 -5.96 19.80 7.88
CA GLU A 363 -4.97 20.79 7.45
C GLU A 363 -4.11 20.37 6.23
N GLY A 364 -4.29 19.15 5.72
CA GLY A 364 -3.58 18.68 4.52
C GLY A 364 -4.42 18.87 3.25
N GLU A 365 -3.84 19.49 2.22
CA GLU A 365 -4.51 19.79 0.94
C GLU A 365 -5.01 18.56 0.16
N ASP A 366 -4.63 17.34 0.55
CA ASP A 366 -4.91 16.11 -0.21
C ASP A 366 -6.17 15.33 0.23
N GLY A 367 -6.91 15.76 1.25
CA GLY A 367 -8.22 15.15 1.59
C GLY A 367 -8.21 13.61 1.70
N GLY A 368 -7.07 13.02 2.09
CA GLY A 368 -6.86 11.59 2.11
C GLY A 368 -7.80 10.90 3.10
N LEU A 369 -8.85 10.26 2.58
CA LEU A 369 -9.78 9.48 3.38
C LEU A 369 -9.11 8.18 3.83
N GLU A 370 -8.60 8.13 5.07
CA GLU A 370 -8.18 6.87 5.67
C GLU A 370 -9.40 6.13 6.22
N ARG A 371 -9.46 4.82 5.98
CA ARG A 371 -10.56 3.98 6.45
C ARG A 371 -10.11 3.25 7.70
N ARG A 372 -10.73 3.59 8.83
CA ARG A 372 -10.40 3.04 10.16
C ARG A 372 -11.69 2.52 10.79
N SER A 373 -11.62 1.40 11.50
CA SER A 373 -12.79 0.69 12.06
C SER A 373 -13.00 1.03 13.54
N PHE A 374 -11.97 0.92 14.37
CA PHE A 374 -12.06 1.26 15.79
C PHE A 374 -10.71 1.68 16.37
N LEU A 375 -10.74 2.47 17.43
CA LEU A 375 -9.56 2.95 18.16
C LEU A 375 -9.44 2.19 19.48
N ALA A 376 -8.34 1.46 19.65
CA ALA A 376 -8.08 0.67 20.84
C ALA A 376 -6.84 1.13 21.63
N GLY A 377 -6.94 1.12 22.96
CA GLY A 377 -5.88 1.47 23.90
C GLY A 377 -5.99 0.67 25.20
N GLY A 378 -5.27 1.10 26.25
CA GLY A 378 -5.38 0.49 27.58
C GLY A 378 -5.00 -1.00 27.64
N TRP A 379 -4.10 -1.44 26.75
CA TRP A 379 -3.70 -2.84 26.62
C TRP A 379 -3.07 -3.37 27.91
N SER A 380 -3.50 -4.56 28.34
CA SER A 380 -2.95 -5.22 29.54
C SER A 380 -3.12 -6.74 29.52
N LEU A 381 -2.25 -7.42 30.27
CA LEU A 381 -2.36 -8.86 30.57
C LEU A 381 -2.66 -9.04 32.05
N SER A 382 -3.62 -9.90 32.39
CA SER A 382 -4.04 -10.14 33.77
C SER A 382 -4.29 -11.60 34.08
N GLU A 383 -4.29 -11.93 35.38
CA GLU A 383 -4.53 -13.28 35.88
C GLU A 383 -6.00 -13.64 36.02
N VAL A 384 -6.91 -12.65 35.92
CA VAL A 384 -8.34 -12.84 36.16
C VAL A 384 -8.94 -13.64 35.01
N PRO A 385 -9.41 -14.88 35.23
CA PRO A 385 -10.05 -15.65 34.18
C PRO A 385 -11.34 -14.96 33.75
N VAL A 386 -11.57 -14.88 32.45
CA VAL A 386 -12.85 -14.49 31.89
C VAL A 386 -13.87 -15.56 32.32
N ALA A 387 -14.83 -15.20 33.17
CA ALA A 387 -15.91 -16.12 33.53
C ALA A 387 -16.60 -16.57 32.22
N ARG A 388 -16.54 -17.88 31.89
CA ARG A 388 -17.14 -18.40 30.66
C ARG A 388 -18.60 -17.96 30.59
N ALA A 389 -18.91 -16.99 29.72
CA ALA A 389 -20.27 -16.71 29.36
C ALA A 389 -20.79 -18.00 28.71
N ALA A 390 -21.94 -18.49 29.17
CA ALA A 390 -22.64 -19.58 28.51
C ALA A 390 -22.73 -19.25 27.01
N PRO A 391 -22.56 -20.24 26.11
CA PRO A 391 -22.70 -19.98 24.68
C PRO A 391 -23.99 -19.22 24.47
N MET A 392 -23.87 -18.02 23.90
CA MET A 392 -25.00 -17.17 23.57
C MET A 392 -25.87 -18.02 22.65
N ALA A 393 -27.00 -18.50 23.17
CA ALA A 393 -27.99 -19.18 22.36
C ALA A 393 -28.31 -18.24 21.20
N ALA A 394 -28.31 -18.78 19.98
CA ALA A 394 -28.73 -18.05 18.80
C ALA A 394 -30.16 -17.51 19.02
N ALA A 395 -30.25 -16.26 19.41
CA ALA A 395 -31.42 -15.40 19.29
C ALA A 395 -30.98 -14.34 18.27
N ASP A 396 -31.55 -14.23 17.08
CA ASP A 396 -32.95 -14.39 16.73
C ASP A 396 -33.15 -15.30 15.51
N ALA A 397 -34.01 -16.31 15.68
CA ALA A 397 -34.75 -16.84 14.55
C ALA A 397 -35.68 -15.72 14.06
N LEU A 398 -35.45 -15.24 12.84
CA LEU A 398 -36.38 -14.38 12.14
C LEU A 398 -37.79 -14.96 12.25
N PRO A 399 -38.82 -14.16 12.59
CA PRO A 399 -40.19 -14.64 12.58
C PRO A 399 -40.54 -15.16 11.18
N PRO A 400 -41.36 -16.22 11.07
CA PRO A 400 -41.74 -16.77 9.78
C PRO A 400 -42.38 -15.67 8.93
N PHE A 401 -41.91 -15.56 7.70
CA PHE A 401 -42.39 -14.66 6.67
C PHE A 401 -43.91 -14.87 6.49
N GLU A 402 -44.74 -13.93 6.97
CA GLU A 402 -46.14 -13.90 6.58
C GLU A 402 -46.21 -13.50 5.11
N ALA A 403 -46.75 -14.40 4.29
CA ALA A 403 -47.01 -14.13 2.89
C ALA A 403 -47.99 -12.96 2.77
N LEU A 404 -47.56 -11.90 2.07
CA LEU A 404 -48.47 -10.83 1.66
C LEU A 404 -49.58 -11.40 0.76
N PRO A 405 -50.84 -10.99 0.95
CA PRO A 405 -51.92 -11.42 0.07
C PRO A 405 -51.71 -10.83 -1.32
N ALA A 406 -51.93 -11.67 -2.33
CA ALA A 406 -51.92 -11.26 -3.72
C ALA A 406 -53.16 -10.41 -4.04
N GLU A 407 -52.93 -9.18 -4.48
CA GLU A 407 -53.80 -8.43 -5.40
C GLU A 407 -52.95 -7.73 -6.46
#